data_AF-A0A8I0LCS0-F1
#
_entry.id   AF-A0A8I0LCS0-F1
#
_cell.length_a   1.000
_cell.length_b   1.000
_cell.length_c   1.000
_cell.angle_alpha   90.00
_cell.angle_beta   90.00
_cell.angle_gamma   90.00
#
_symmetry.space_group_name_H-M   'P 1'
#
loop_
_entity.id
_entity.type
_entity.pdbx_description
1 polymer ?
#
loop_
_entity_poly.entity_id
_entity_poly.type
_entity_poly.pdbx_seq_one_letter_code
_entity_poly.pdbx_strand_id
1 'polypeptide(L)' 'LGSQDVYLNVVSGIRLVEPAVDLGTVLAVGSSFRNLPLPKDMVAIGEVGLTGEIRAVNMIEKRVKEAEKMGFKTC' A
#
# COMPACT_ATOMS: atom_id res chain seq x y z
N LEU A 1 3.29 -14.48 10.91
CA LEU A 1 4.37 -14.20 9.95
C LEU A 1 5.68 -14.91 10.28
N GLY A 2 6.18 -14.97 11.52
CA GLY A 2 7.50 -15.56 11.83
C GLY A 2 7.72 -17.05 11.47
N SER A 3 6.67 -17.78 11.12
CA SER A 3 6.71 -19.17 10.65
C SER A 3 6.17 -19.33 9.22
N GLN A 4 6.09 -18.25 8.45
CA GLN A 4 5.50 -18.23 7.11
C GLN A 4 6.49 -17.67 6.12
N ASP A 5 6.54 -18.30 4.95
CA ASP A 5 7.25 -17.75 3.81
C ASP A 5 6.42 -16.63 3.19
N VAL A 6 7.03 -15.45 3.03
CA VAL A 6 6.38 -14.27 2.47
C VAL A 6 7.04 -13.96 1.14
N TYR A 7 6.26 -14.10 0.06
CA TYR A 7 6.64 -13.68 -1.27
C TYR A 7 5.87 -12.41 -1.63
N LEU A 8 6.58 -11.36 -2.00
CA LEU A 8 5.98 -10.09 -2.38
C LEU A 8 6.52 -9.67 -3.75
N ASN A 9 5.63 -9.22 -4.63
CA ASN A 9 5.99 -8.81 -5.98
C ASN A 9 5.34 -7.47 -6.32
N VAL A 10 6.06 -6.66 -7.11
CA VAL A 10 5.54 -5.44 -7.70
C VAL A 10 5.18 -5.73 -9.16
N VAL A 11 3.91 -5.50 -9.51
CA VAL A 11 3.43 -5.71 -10.87
C VAL A 11 4.22 -4.84 -11.85
N SER A 12 4.47 -5.36 -13.04
CA SER A 12 5.25 -4.70 -14.11
C SER A 12 6.73 -4.45 -13.80
N GLY A 13 7.27 -5.02 -12.71
CA GLY A 13 8.71 -4.94 -12.38
C GLY A 13 9.19 -3.54 -12.03
N ILE A 14 8.27 -2.64 -11.64
CA ILE A 14 8.62 -1.27 -11.24
C ILE A 14 9.40 -1.32 -9.93
N ARG A 15 10.49 -0.57 -9.87
CA ARG A 15 11.24 -0.40 -8.63
C ARG A 15 10.62 0.71 -7.79
N LEU A 16 10.09 0.34 -6.64
CA LEU A 16 9.53 1.27 -5.65
C LEU A 16 10.59 1.57 -4.60
N VAL A 17 11.01 2.83 -4.49
CA VAL A 17 11.98 3.30 -3.49
C VAL A 17 11.45 4.57 -2.86
N GLU A 18 10.40 4.43 -2.05
CA GLU A 18 9.85 5.54 -1.26
C GLU A 18 9.05 5.02 -0.05
N PRO A 19 8.92 5.79 1.05
CA PRO A 19 8.17 5.37 2.23
C PRO A 19 6.66 5.21 1.99
N ALA A 20 6.09 5.89 0.99
CA ALA A 20 4.64 5.90 0.78
C ALA A 20 4.03 4.56 0.39
N VAL A 21 4.85 3.58 0.00
CA VAL A 21 4.40 2.23 -0.39
C VAL A 21 4.30 1.28 0.80
N ASP A 22 4.74 1.69 1.98
CA ASP A 22 4.73 0.83 3.16
C ASP A 22 3.32 0.38 3.50
N LEU A 23 2.36 1.30 3.55
CA LEU A 23 0.97 0.98 3.86
C LEU A 23 0.37 -0.01 2.85
N GLY A 24 0.63 0.18 1.55
CA GLY A 24 0.20 -0.74 0.50
C GLY A 24 0.81 -2.14 0.67
N THR A 25 2.10 -2.20 1.02
CA THR A 25 2.83 -3.46 1.27
C THR A 25 2.27 -4.19 2.49
N VAL A 26 2.05 -3.48 3.60
CA VAL A 26 1.46 -4.03 4.82
C VAL A 26 0.05 -4.54 4.58
N LEU A 27 -0.79 -3.79 3.85
CA LEU A 27 -2.13 -4.23 3.51
C LEU A 27 -2.13 -5.46 2.59
N ALA A 28 -1.23 -5.54 1.61
CA ALA A 28 -1.10 -6.71 0.74
C ALA A 28 -0.72 -7.97 1.53
N VAL A 29 0.27 -7.88 2.42
CA VAL A 29 0.68 -9.00 3.29
C VAL A 29 -0.43 -9.35 4.28
N GLY A 30 -1.06 -8.35 4.90
CA GLY A 30 -2.16 -8.54 5.84
C GLY A 30 -3.40 -9.19 5.21
N SER A 31 -3.77 -8.76 4.00
CA SER A 31 -4.84 -9.35 3.19
C SER A 31 -4.55 -10.82 2.87
N SER A 32 -3.33 -11.12 2.41
CA SER A 32 -2.89 -12.48 2.12
C SER A 32 -2.91 -13.36 3.38
N PHE A 33 -2.36 -12.87 4.48
CA PHE A 33 -2.33 -13.58 5.77
C PHE A 33 -3.73 -13.89 6.32
N ARG A 34 -4.67 -12.94 6.16
CA ARG A 34 -6.06 -13.08 6.65
C ARG A 34 -7.00 -13.74 5.64
N ASN A 35 -6.52 -14.03 4.42
CA ASN A 35 -7.33 -14.50 3.31
C ASN A 35 -8.60 -13.63 3.07
N LEU A 36 -8.43 -12.31 3.16
CA LEU A 36 -9.51 -11.34 3.02
C LEU A 36 -9.15 -10.34 1.90
N PRO A 37 -9.89 -10.30 0.78
CA PRO A 37 -9.57 -9.42 -0.34
C PRO A 37 -9.82 -7.95 0.02
N LEU A 38 -8.96 -7.07 -0.49
CA LEU A 38 -9.14 -5.62 -0.42
C LEU A 38 -10.12 -5.13 -1.50
N PRO A 39 -10.81 -3.99 -1.28
CA PRO A 39 -11.62 -3.35 -2.32
C PRO A 39 -10.81 -3.05 -3.58
N LYS A 40 -11.39 -3.30 -4.76
CA LYS A 40 -10.70 -3.10 -6.04
C LYS A 40 -10.55 -1.63 -6.44
N ASP A 41 -11.36 -0.75 -5.85
CA ASP A 41 -11.38 0.69 -6.07
C ASP A 41 -10.73 1.48 -4.92
N MET A 42 -9.87 0.81 -4.14
CA MET A 42 -9.04 1.41 -3.10
C MET A 42 -7.58 1.56 -3.55
N VAL A 43 -6.95 2.67 -3.17
CA VAL A 43 -5.49 2.84 -3.14
C VAL A 43 -5.05 3.08 -1.69
N ALA A 44 -3.82 2.72 -1.36
CA ALA A 44 -3.25 2.95 -0.03
C ALA A 44 -1.92 3.69 -0.14
N ILE A 45 -1.80 4.80 0.59
CA ILE A 45 -0.64 5.70 0.52
C ILE A 45 -0.24 6.07 1.94
N GLY A 46 0.97 5.70 2.37
CA GLY A 46 1.45 6.06 3.70
C GLY A 46 2.73 5.35 4.07
N GLU A 47 3.53 6.03 4.89
CA GLU A 47 4.68 5.44 5.58
C GLU A 47 4.18 4.77 6.86
N VAL A 48 4.69 3.58 7.16
CA VAL A 48 4.32 2.83 8.37
C VAL A 48 5.51 2.82 9.30
N GLY A 49 5.37 3.51 10.44
CA GLY A 49 6.39 3.50 11.47
C GLY A 49 6.46 2.17 12.22
N LEU A 50 7.57 1.94 12.91
CA LEU A 50 7.79 0.71 13.67
C LEU A 50 6.80 0.53 14.84
N THR A 51 6.15 1.62 15.30
CA THR A 51 5.10 1.54 16.32
C THR A 51 3.70 1.32 15.74
N GLY A 52 3.59 1.18 14.42
CA GLY A 52 2.33 0.95 13.70
C GLY A 52 1.57 2.22 13.35
N GLU A 53 2.16 3.40 13.58
CA GLU A 53 1.58 4.68 13.19
C GLU A 53 1.71 4.92 11.69
N ILE A 54 0.72 5.61 11.11
CA ILE A 54 0.76 6.04 9.70
C ILE A 54 1.32 7.46 9.67
N ARG A 55 2.43 7.64 8.96
CA ARG A 55 3.15 8.91 8.84
C ARG A 55 2.82 9.58 7.51
N ALA A 56 2.91 10.91 7.51
CA ALA A 56 2.65 11.71 6.32
C ALA A 56 3.72 11.48 5.24
N VAL A 57 3.31 11.55 3.98
CA VAL A 57 4.19 11.36 2.82
C VAL A 57 4.20 12.58 1.92
N ASN A 58 5.26 12.70 1.13
CA ASN A 58 5.41 13.82 0.20
C ASN A 58 4.37 13.78 -0.93
N MET A 59 3.91 14.98 -1.32
CA MET A 59 3.05 15.20 -2.48
C MET A 59 1.69 14.49 -2.42
N ILE A 60 1.08 14.37 -1.23
CA ILE A 60 -0.18 13.62 -1.05
C ILE A 60 -1.30 14.10 -1.97
N GLU A 61 -1.48 15.42 -2.13
CA GLU A 61 -2.52 15.98 -3.02
C GLU A 61 -2.35 15.53 -4.48
N LYS A 62 -1.10 15.45 -4.96
CA LYS A 62 -0.82 15.01 -6.34
C LYS A 62 -1.15 13.54 -6.51
N ARG A 63 -0.86 12.72 -5.50
CA ARG A 63 -1.15 11.27 -5.51
C ARG A 63 -2.65 11.00 -5.47
N VAL A 64 -3.39 11.69 -4.59
CA VAL A 64 -4.85 11.58 -4.50
C VAL A 64 -5.51 11.99 -5.82
N LYS A 65 -5.12 13.14 -6.39
CA LYS A 65 -5.63 13.57 -7.70
C LYS A 65 -5.36 12.56 -8.81
N GLU A 66 -4.21 11.88 -8.78
CA GLU A 66 -3.90 10.86 -9.78
C GLU A 66 -4.71 9.57 -9.56
N ALA A 67 -4.92 9.16 -8.31
CA ALA A 67 -5.78 8.04 -7.96
C ALA A 67 -7.24 8.29 -8.40
N GLU A 68 -7.76 9.49 -8.19
CA GLU A 68 -9.09 9.90 -8.66
C GLU A 68 -9.21 9.80 -10.19
N LYS A 69 -8.21 10.30 -10.94
CA LYS A 69 -8.18 10.17 -12.41
C LYS A 69 -8.15 8.72 -12.89
N MET A 70 -7.50 7.84 -12.15
CA MET A 70 -7.45 6.40 -12.44
C MET A 70 -8.75 5.67 -12.05
N GLY A 71 -9.70 6.34 -11.40
CA GLY A 71 -11.01 5.79 -11.05
C GLY A 71 -11.08 5.13 -9.67
N PHE A 72 -10.08 5.33 -8.81
CA PHE A 72 -10.17 4.91 -7.41
C PHE A 72 -11.18 5.77 -6.64
N LYS A 73 -11.91 5.15 -5.72
CA LYS A 73 -12.96 5.80 -4.92
C LYS A 73 -12.58 6.02 -3.47
N THR A 74 -11.50 5.40 -3.02
CA THR A 74 -11.02 5.50 -1.63
C THR A 74 -9.50 5.50 -1.62
N CYS A 75 -8.93 6.43 -0.86
CA CYS A 75 -7.49 6.58 -0.61
C CYS A 75 -7.24 6.56 0.90
#